data_AF-A0A352XLP8-F1
#
_entry.id   AF-A0A352XLP8-F1
#
_cell.length_a   1.000
_cell.length_b   1.000
_cell.length_c   1.000
_cell.angle_alpha   90.00
_cell.angle_beta   90.00
_cell.angle_gamma   90.00
#
_symmetry.space_group_name_H-M   'P 1'
#
loop_
_entity.id
_entity.type
_entity.pdbx_description
1 polymer ?
#
loop_
_entity_poly.entity_id
_entity_poly.type
_entity_poly.pdbx_seq_one_letter_code
_entity_poly.pdbx_strand_id
1 'polypeptide(L)'
;MHMKHFLPLVACLSTIHAAEPKTDEAELQKEPAAEVVHAPSKPISVSDLETLKKHVGQEVSVTGIPNAKSKIARSGHSFLNFDNTEFVVFCFGRDAGAFPNEKKPAALIGKTVKVTGKLALYKEKVQIAITKAEQIEVFAAAEPAVNEEDKANEKTDPETDEK
;
A
#
# COMPACT_ATOMS: atom_id res chain seq x y z
N MET A 1 -34.05 -14.69 -64.89
CA MET A 1 -33.53 -14.85 -63.52
C MET A 1 -34.19 -13.78 -62.65
N HIS A 2 -34.91 -14.25 -61.63
CA HIS A 2 -35.43 -13.56 -60.42
C HIS A 2 -36.01 -12.15 -60.59
N MET A 3 -37.31 -12.00 -60.84
CA MET A 3 -38.45 -12.02 -59.89
C MET A 3 -38.60 -10.71 -59.09
N LYS A 4 -39.57 -9.86 -59.50
CA LYS A 4 -40.87 -9.60 -58.85
C LYS A 4 -40.77 -8.49 -57.78
N HIS A 5 -41.24 -7.27 -58.11
CA HIS A 5 -42.53 -6.70 -57.66
C HIS A 5 -42.60 -6.41 -56.16
N PHE A 6 -42.78 -5.14 -55.77
CA PHE A 6 -43.98 -4.66 -55.06
C PHE A 6 -43.85 -3.17 -54.67
N LEU A 7 -44.77 -2.33 -55.19
CA LEU A 7 -45.29 -1.08 -54.60
C LEU A 7 -46.16 -1.44 -53.35
N PRO A 8 -46.88 -0.54 -52.63
CA PRO A 8 -46.72 0.90 -52.24
C PRO A 8 -47.11 1.10 -50.72
N LEU A 9 -47.61 2.30 -50.34
CA LEU A 9 -48.54 2.59 -49.21
C LEU A 9 -47.89 2.79 -47.82
N VAL A 10 -47.83 4.00 -47.23
CA VAL A 10 -48.88 4.83 -46.59
C VAL A 10 -49.58 4.18 -45.37
N ALA A 11 -49.19 4.71 -44.20
CA ALA A 11 -49.96 5.09 -43.00
C ALA A 11 -50.59 4.06 -42.03
N CYS A 12 -50.73 4.59 -40.80
CA CYS A 12 -51.57 4.18 -39.64
C CYS A 12 -50.91 3.22 -38.64
N LEU A 13 -50.38 3.69 -37.51
CA LEU A 13 -51.03 4.21 -36.28
C LEU A 13 -51.71 3.10 -35.46
N SER A 14 -51.38 3.07 -34.15
CA SER A 14 -51.88 2.29 -33.00
C SER A 14 -50.75 1.39 -32.43
N THR A 15 -50.35 1.40 -31.16
CA THR A 15 -51.07 1.71 -29.93
C THR A 15 -50.08 2.17 -28.86
N ILE A 16 -50.43 3.24 -28.16
CA ILE A 16 -49.78 3.72 -26.94
C ILE A 16 -50.06 2.69 -25.83
N HIS A 17 -49.04 2.12 -25.21
CA HIS A 17 -49.18 1.49 -23.89
C HIS A 17 -48.42 2.34 -22.87
N ALA A 18 -49.15 2.68 -21.82
CA ALA A 18 -48.83 3.62 -20.78
C ALA A 18 -47.62 3.20 -19.94
N ALA A 19 -46.77 4.19 -19.63
CA ALA A 19 -46.16 4.38 -18.31
C ALA A 19 -45.52 5.78 -18.26
N GLU A 20 -46.32 6.73 -17.75
CA GLU A 20 -45.98 7.87 -16.89
C GLU A 20 -44.62 8.62 -17.08
N PRO A 21 -44.67 9.95 -17.30
CA PRO A 21 -43.47 10.77 -17.47
C PRO A 21 -42.86 11.14 -16.11
N LYS A 22 -41.58 10.85 -15.91
CA LYS A 22 -40.75 11.56 -14.94
C LYS A 22 -40.00 12.67 -15.68
N THR A 23 -40.65 13.82 -15.79
CA THR A 23 -40.07 15.15 -16.04
C THR A 23 -39.53 15.60 -14.69
N ASP A 24 -38.22 15.66 -14.48
CA ASP A 24 -37.27 16.71 -14.90
C ASP A 24 -36.87 17.47 -13.63
N GLU A 25 -35.75 17.05 -13.03
CA GLU A 25 -34.90 17.93 -12.24
C GLU A 25 -33.45 17.52 -12.45
N ALA A 26 -32.78 18.34 -13.26
CA ALA A 26 -31.39 18.73 -13.15
C ALA A 26 -30.31 17.64 -13.10
N GLU A 27 -29.70 17.47 -14.27
CA GLU A 27 -28.26 17.35 -14.48
C GLU A 27 -27.42 18.03 -13.37
N LEU A 28 -26.89 17.22 -12.45
CA LEU A 28 -25.56 17.43 -11.92
C LEU A 28 -24.85 16.09 -11.96
N GLN A 29 -24.00 15.94 -12.97
CA GLN A 29 -23.03 14.86 -13.03
C GLN A 29 -22.14 14.96 -11.78
N LYS A 30 -22.45 14.15 -10.76
CA LYS A 30 -21.45 13.77 -9.76
C LYS A 30 -20.66 12.61 -10.35
N GLU A 31 -19.39 12.88 -10.59
CA GLU A 31 -18.33 11.88 -10.72
C GLU A 31 -18.59 10.68 -9.79
N PRO A 32 -18.41 9.42 -10.23
CA PRO A 32 -18.20 8.34 -9.29
C PRO A 32 -16.75 8.43 -8.80
N ALA A 33 -16.41 9.53 -8.14
CA ALA A 33 -15.20 9.67 -7.35
C ALA A 33 -15.57 9.24 -5.92
N ALA A 34 -14.86 8.20 -5.46
CA ALA A 34 -14.88 7.65 -4.11
C ALA A 34 -16.15 6.87 -3.70
N GLU A 35 -16.10 5.55 -3.87
CA GLU A 35 -16.07 4.65 -2.69
C GLU A 35 -15.59 3.24 -3.09
N VAL A 36 -14.28 3.01 -3.05
CA VAL A 36 -13.75 1.67 -2.75
C VAL A 36 -12.88 1.81 -1.51
N VAL A 37 -13.47 2.26 -0.40
CA VAL A 37 -12.88 2.07 0.93
C VAL A 37 -13.18 0.64 1.37
N HIS A 38 -12.50 -0.33 0.75
CA HIS A 38 -12.28 -1.62 1.42
C HIS A 38 -11.20 -1.42 2.49
N ALA A 39 -11.58 -0.83 3.62
CA ALA A 39 -10.79 -0.91 4.86
C ALA A 39 -11.13 -2.24 5.57
N PRO A 40 -10.18 -2.86 6.27
CA PRO A 40 -9.73 -4.20 5.89
C PRO A 40 -10.35 -5.32 6.72
N SER A 41 -10.39 -6.53 6.14
CA SER A 41 -10.31 -7.75 6.93
C SER A 41 -9.17 -7.62 7.94
N LYS A 42 -9.36 -8.12 9.16
CA LYS A 42 -8.38 -8.08 10.27
C LYS A 42 -6.92 -8.13 9.76
N PRO A 43 -6.04 -7.17 10.14
CA PRO A 43 -4.68 -7.14 9.64
C PRO A 43 -3.92 -8.42 10.02
N ILE A 44 -3.16 -8.95 9.08
CA ILE A 44 -2.36 -10.17 9.25
C ILE A 44 -1.00 -9.77 9.84
N SER A 45 -0.49 -10.53 10.80
CA SER A 45 0.86 -10.27 11.33
C SER A 45 1.94 -10.66 10.31
N VAL A 46 3.02 -9.88 10.21
CA VAL A 46 4.22 -10.26 9.41
C VAL A 46 4.82 -11.61 9.83
N SER A 47 4.53 -12.07 11.04
CA SER A 47 5.00 -13.37 11.55
C SER A 47 4.14 -14.55 11.05
N ASP A 48 2.93 -14.30 10.57
CA ASP A 48 2.00 -15.35 10.11
C ASP A 48 2.19 -15.64 8.61
N LEU A 49 3.28 -16.32 8.27
CA LEU A 49 3.65 -16.61 6.88
C LEU A 49 2.65 -17.52 6.18
N GLU A 50 2.06 -18.48 6.89
CA GLU A 50 1.13 -19.44 6.30
C GLU A 50 -0.12 -18.72 5.80
N THR A 51 -0.65 -17.77 6.59
CA THR A 51 -1.77 -16.93 6.18
C THR A 51 -1.35 -16.02 5.04
N LEU A 52 -0.20 -15.35 5.14
CA LEU A 52 0.28 -14.48 4.05
C LEU A 52 0.45 -15.23 2.72
N LYS A 53 1.00 -16.46 2.73
CA LYS A 53 1.16 -17.30 1.53
C LYS A 53 -0.20 -17.67 0.90
N LYS A 54 -1.24 -17.89 1.70
CA LYS A 54 -2.62 -18.16 1.22
C LYS A 54 -3.27 -16.94 0.54
N HIS A 55 -2.84 -15.74 0.91
CA HIS A 55 -3.38 -14.47 0.37
C HIS A 55 -2.49 -13.83 -0.71
N VAL A 56 -1.49 -14.56 -1.26
CA VAL A 56 -0.69 -14.07 -2.38
C VAL A 56 -1.61 -13.73 -3.57
N GLY A 57 -1.39 -12.55 -4.16
CA GLY A 57 -2.21 -12.01 -5.24
C GLY A 57 -3.39 -11.17 -4.78
N GLN A 58 -3.73 -11.18 -3.49
CA GLN A 58 -4.81 -10.38 -2.91
C GLN A 58 -4.25 -9.10 -2.25
N GLU A 59 -5.11 -8.08 -2.16
CA GLU A 59 -4.84 -6.90 -1.35
C GLU A 59 -5.17 -7.19 0.11
N VAL A 60 -4.19 -7.01 1.00
CA VAL A 60 -4.34 -7.24 2.43
C VAL A 60 -3.63 -6.16 3.23
N SER A 61 -4.01 -6.01 4.50
CA SER A 61 -3.27 -5.21 5.47
C SER A 61 -2.39 -6.11 6.32
N VAL A 62 -1.11 -5.76 6.44
CA VAL A 62 -0.12 -6.50 7.23
C VAL A 62 0.47 -5.61 8.31
N THR A 63 0.56 -6.10 9.54
CA THR A 63 1.13 -5.38 10.69
C THR A 63 2.45 -5.97 11.14
N GLY A 64 3.44 -5.13 11.44
CA GLY A 64 4.72 -5.56 11.98
C GLY A 64 5.60 -4.40 12.44
N ILE A 65 6.76 -4.72 13.01
CA ILE A 65 7.77 -3.74 13.44
C ILE A 65 8.98 -3.88 12.52
N PRO A 66 9.32 -2.86 11.72
CA PRO A 66 10.53 -2.90 10.89
C PRO A 66 11.78 -2.91 11.77
N ASN A 67 12.75 -3.76 11.41
CA ASN A 67 14.02 -3.88 12.12
C ASN A 67 15.11 -3.00 11.48
N ALA A 68 16.28 -2.97 12.14
CA ALA A 68 17.42 -2.15 11.76
C ALA A 68 17.99 -2.42 10.35
N LYS A 69 17.60 -3.51 9.68
CA LYS A 69 18.02 -3.80 8.29
C LYS A 69 17.18 -3.04 7.26
N SER A 70 16.10 -2.38 7.68
CA SER A 70 15.28 -1.51 6.84
C SER A 70 16.10 -0.33 6.33
N LYS A 71 16.13 -0.12 5.01
CA LYS A 71 17.01 0.89 4.39
C LYS A 71 16.54 1.30 3.00
N ILE A 72 17.13 2.40 2.53
CA ILE A 72 17.12 2.78 1.12
C ILE A 72 18.41 2.24 0.49
N ALA A 73 18.30 1.43 -0.55
CA ALA A 73 19.44 0.91 -1.29
C ALA A 73 20.06 1.99 -2.18
N ARG A 74 21.29 1.75 -2.65
CA ARG A 74 21.99 2.67 -3.58
C ARG A 74 21.21 2.92 -4.88
N SER A 75 20.37 1.98 -5.31
CA SER A 75 19.48 2.12 -6.46
C SER A 75 18.24 2.99 -6.18
N GLY A 76 18.08 3.53 -4.97
CA GLY A 76 16.92 4.31 -4.55
C GLY A 76 15.73 3.48 -4.06
N HIS A 77 15.76 2.14 -4.22
CA HIS A 77 14.70 1.27 -3.70
C HIS A 77 14.65 1.29 -2.17
N SER A 78 13.46 1.40 -1.61
CA SER A 78 13.25 1.31 -0.17
C SER A 78 12.80 -0.09 0.22
N PHE A 79 13.38 -0.60 1.30
CA PHE A 79 13.05 -1.90 1.87
C PHE A 79 12.71 -1.71 3.35
N LEU A 80 11.54 -2.19 3.77
CA LEU A 80 11.24 -2.43 5.18
C LEU A 80 11.41 -3.92 5.44
N ASN A 81 12.39 -4.24 6.26
CA ASN A 81 12.70 -5.59 6.70
C ASN A 81 12.12 -5.78 8.09
N PHE A 82 11.58 -6.96 8.35
CA PHE A 82 11.03 -7.37 9.63
C PHE A 82 11.91 -8.47 10.21
N ASP A 83 11.69 -8.85 11.47
CA ASP A 83 12.44 -9.97 12.08
C ASP A 83 12.19 -11.28 11.34
N ASN A 84 11.02 -11.39 10.73
CA ASN A 84 10.77 -12.40 9.71
C ASN A 84 11.52 -12.08 8.41
N THR A 85 12.45 -12.96 8.03
CA THR A 85 13.27 -12.79 6.83
C THR A 85 12.59 -13.23 5.52
N GLU A 86 11.42 -13.87 5.60
CA GLU A 86 10.63 -14.32 4.44
C GLU A 86 9.60 -13.26 3.96
N PHE A 87 9.39 -12.20 4.73
CA PHE A 87 8.51 -11.08 4.37
C PHE A 87 9.27 -9.76 4.24
N VAL A 88 8.99 -9.01 3.17
CA VAL A 88 9.58 -7.67 2.95
C VAL A 88 8.57 -6.71 2.36
N VAL A 89 8.59 -5.44 2.79
CA VAL A 89 7.88 -4.38 2.08
C VAL A 89 8.86 -3.66 1.18
N PHE A 90 8.50 -3.53 -0.08
CA PHE A 90 9.35 -3.00 -1.13
C PHE A 90 8.71 -1.78 -1.78
N CYS A 91 9.50 -0.73 -2.02
CA CYS A 91 9.08 0.44 -2.78
C CYS A 91 10.12 0.74 -3.87
N PHE A 92 9.64 0.92 -5.11
CA PHE A 92 10.51 1.28 -6.23
C PHE A 92 11.12 2.67 -6.02
N GLY A 93 12.31 2.91 -6.57
CA GLY A 93 13.05 4.16 -6.31
C GLY A 93 12.35 5.40 -6.88
N ARG A 94 11.65 5.23 -8.00
CA ARG A 94 10.81 6.28 -8.61
C ARG A 94 9.67 6.76 -7.69
N ASP A 95 9.17 5.87 -6.84
CA ASP A 95 8.04 6.12 -5.95
C ASP A 95 8.55 6.52 -4.55
N ALA A 96 9.63 5.88 -4.07
CA ALA A 96 10.23 6.12 -2.76
C ALA A 96 10.70 7.57 -2.55
N GLY A 97 11.08 8.28 -3.61
CA GLY A 97 11.46 9.69 -3.54
C GLY A 97 10.32 10.62 -3.12
N ALA A 98 9.06 10.24 -3.40
CA ALA A 98 7.87 11.01 -3.05
C ALA A 98 7.40 10.77 -1.61
N PHE A 99 8.00 9.82 -0.89
CA PHE A 99 7.59 9.52 0.47
C PHE A 99 8.07 10.62 1.44
N PRO A 100 7.20 11.10 2.34
CA PRO A 100 7.63 12.03 3.39
C PRO A 100 8.65 11.34 4.31
N ASN A 101 9.51 12.14 4.95
CA ASN A 101 10.61 11.62 5.76
C ASN A 101 10.14 10.68 6.89
N GLU A 102 8.97 10.93 7.47
CA GLU A 102 8.36 10.10 8.51
C GLU A 102 7.92 8.70 8.05
N LYS A 103 7.76 8.50 6.73
CA LYS A 103 7.40 7.22 6.10
C LYS A 103 8.59 6.56 5.41
N LYS A 104 9.79 7.14 5.49
CA LYS A 104 11.02 6.52 4.99
C LYS A 104 11.48 5.41 5.94
N PRO A 105 12.22 4.40 5.44
CA PRO A 105 12.61 3.23 6.24
C PRO A 105 13.22 3.57 7.61
N ALA A 106 14.13 4.54 7.67
CA ALA A 106 14.80 4.92 8.91
C ALA A 106 13.83 5.43 10.00
N ALA A 107 12.78 6.15 9.62
CA ALA A 107 11.81 6.72 10.55
C ALA A 107 10.77 5.71 11.06
N LEU A 108 10.68 4.54 10.43
CA LEU A 108 9.72 3.47 10.73
C LEU A 108 10.32 2.35 11.59
N ILE A 109 11.65 2.30 11.73
CA ILE A 109 12.33 1.29 12.56
C ILE A 109 11.83 1.39 14.00
N GLY A 110 11.48 0.24 14.60
CA GLY A 110 10.99 0.17 15.98
C GLY A 110 9.55 0.63 16.19
N LYS A 111 8.86 1.12 15.16
CA LYS A 111 7.45 1.51 15.22
C LYS A 111 6.56 0.39 14.71
N THR A 112 5.40 0.21 15.33
CA THR A 112 4.37 -0.68 14.78
C THR A 112 3.76 -0.03 13.55
N VAL A 113 3.93 -0.68 12.39
CA VAL A 113 3.36 -0.21 11.13
C VAL A 113 2.31 -1.19 10.62
N LYS A 114 1.27 -0.65 9.97
CA LYS A 114 0.36 -1.40 9.11
C LYS A 114 0.62 -1.00 7.68
N VAL A 115 0.85 -1.98 6.83
CA VAL A 115 1.08 -1.79 5.41
C VAL A 115 -0.05 -2.46 4.65
N THR A 116 -0.77 -1.69 3.84
CA THR A 116 -1.84 -2.20 2.99
C THR A 116 -1.38 -2.25 1.54
N GLY A 117 -1.52 -3.41 0.92
CA GLY A 117 -1.23 -3.55 -0.49
C GLY A 117 -1.34 -4.98 -0.98
N LYS A 118 -1.07 -5.15 -2.27
CA LYS A 118 -1.11 -6.45 -2.92
C LYS A 118 0.08 -7.32 -2.48
N LEU A 119 -0.21 -8.50 -1.94
CA LEU A 119 0.82 -9.51 -1.71
C LEU A 119 1.30 -10.09 -3.04
N ALA A 120 2.61 -10.19 -3.17
CA ALA A 120 3.29 -10.79 -4.31
C ALA A 120 4.35 -11.77 -3.81
N LEU A 121 4.61 -12.78 -4.63
CA LEU A 121 5.74 -13.69 -4.42
C LEU A 121 6.87 -13.26 -5.36
N TYR A 122 8.03 -12.94 -4.80
CA TYR A 122 9.22 -12.60 -5.57
C TYR A 122 10.39 -13.45 -5.09
N LYS A 123 10.93 -14.29 -5.98
CA LYS A 123 11.97 -15.28 -5.65
C LYS A 123 11.62 -16.09 -4.40
N GLU A 124 10.39 -16.62 -4.38
CA GLU A 124 9.84 -17.44 -3.28
C GLU A 124 9.64 -16.69 -1.95
N LYS A 125 9.91 -15.38 -1.90
CA LYS A 125 9.66 -14.53 -0.73
C LYS A 125 8.36 -13.78 -0.88
N VAL A 126 7.63 -13.67 0.23
CA VAL A 126 6.40 -12.89 0.27
C VAL A 126 6.77 -11.42 0.38
N GLN A 127 6.16 -10.57 -0.42
CA GLN A 127 6.38 -9.14 -0.35
C GLN A 127 5.13 -8.34 -0.64
N ILE A 128 5.10 -7.10 -0.13
CA ILE A 128 4.15 -6.08 -0.58
C ILE A 128 4.93 -5.00 -1.31
N ALA A 129 4.54 -4.76 -2.56
CA ALA A 129 5.03 -3.61 -3.32
C ALA A 129 4.13 -2.41 -3.04
N ILE A 130 4.69 -1.36 -2.44
CA ILE A 130 4.00 -0.10 -2.19
C ILE A 130 4.47 0.98 -3.18
N THR A 131 3.57 1.88 -3.52
CA THR A 131 3.82 3.02 -4.41
C THR A 131 3.42 4.35 -3.77
N LYS A 132 2.56 4.32 -2.75
CA LYS A 132 2.07 5.52 -2.05
C LYS A 132 2.36 5.47 -0.56
N ALA A 133 2.65 6.62 0.03
CA ALA A 133 2.88 6.75 1.46
C ALA A 133 1.64 6.43 2.31
N GLU A 134 0.44 6.64 1.75
CA GLU A 134 -0.88 6.33 2.35
C GLU A 134 -1.05 4.84 2.66
N GLN A 135 -0.33 3.97 1.94
CA GLN A 135 -0.34 2.53 2.19
C GLN A 135 0.35 2.15 3.49
N ILE A 136 1.10 3.06 4.11
CA ILE A 136 1.75 2.86 5.40
C ILE A 136 1.01 3.66 6.45
N GLU A 137 0.41 2.99 7.41
CA GLU A 137 -0.09 3.57 8.65
C GLU A 137 0.89 3.26 9.78
N VAL A 138 1.21 4.26 10.60
CA VAL A 138 2.10 4.08 11.74
C VAL A 138 1.22 4.15 12.98
N PHE A 139 1.16 3.05 13.72
CA PHE A 139 0.61 3.07 15.07
C PHE A 139 1.73 3.53 15.98
N ALA A 140 1.54 4.65 16.66
CA ALA A 140 2.50 5.15 17.62
C ALA A 140 2.85 4.02 18.60
N ALA A 141 4.08 3.52 18.52
CA ALA A 141 4.65 2.80 19.64
C ALA A 141 4.73 3.82 20.78
N ALA A 142 4.22 3.45 21.96
CA ALA A 142 4.52 4.16 23.18
C ALA A 142 6.03 4.46 23.18
N GLU A 143 6.36 5.72 23.41
CA GLU A 143 7.69 6.31 23.28
C GLU A 143 8.77 5.34 23.78
N PRO A 144 9.79 5.00 22.98
CA PRO A 144 10.98 4.40 23.55
C PRO A 144 11.51 5.43 24.53
N ALA A 145 11.54 5.08 25.82
CA ALA A 145 12.22 5.85 26.84
C ALA A 145 13.60 6.23 26.29
N VAL A 146 13.77 7.54 26.10
CA VAL A 146 15.04 8.19 25.86
C VAL A 146 15.94 7.85 27.04
N ASN A 147 16.81 6.86 26.86
CA ASN A 147 18.04 6.79 27.64
C ASN A 147 19.03 7.74 26.97
N GLU A 148 18.85 9.04 27.22
CA GLU A 148 19.94 9.99 27.11
C GLU A 148 20.89 9.70 28.28
N GLU A 149 22.01 9.02 28.01
CA GLU A 149 23.25 9.11 28.79
C GLU A 149 24.36 8.30 28.09
N ASP A 150 24.84 8.82 26.96
CA ASP A 150 26.24 8.65 26.56
C ASP A 150 26.93 10.01 26.65
N LYS A 151 27.73 10.20 27.71
CA LYS A 151 28.89 11.09 27.73
C LYS A 151 29.86 10.64 28.81
N ALA A 152 30.89 9.89 28.42
CA ALA A 152 32.28 10.14 28.81
C ALA A 152 33.20 9.08 28.18
N ASN A 153 33.58 9.33 26.93
CA ASN A 153 34.87 8.88 26.42
C ASN A 153 35.91 9.93 26.82
N GLU A 154 36.85 9.59 27.70
CA GLU A 154 38.19 10.20 27.66
C GLU A 154 39.25 9.14 27.95
N LYS A 155 39.78 8.63 26.83
CA LYS A 155 41.17 8.19 26.60
C LYS A 155 42.12 8.30 27.80
N THR A 156 42.67 7.16 28.22
CA THR A 156 44.03 7.14 28.80
C THR A 156 44.78 5.92 28.29
N ASP A 157 45.63 6.13 27.29
CA ASP A 157 46.92 5.45 27.11
C ASP A 157 47.74 6.39 26.22
N PRO A 158 48.99 6.74 26.60
CA PRO A 158 50.11 5.82 26.35
C PRO A 158 51.24 5.81 27.41
N GLU A 159 51.82 4.62 27.61
CA GLU A 159 53.25 4.27 27.50
C GLU A 159 54.37 5.29 27.90
N THR A 160 55.21 4.84 28.87
CA THR A 160 56.69 5.01 29.04
C THR A 160 57.34 6.40 29.20
N ASP A 161 58.08 6.63 30.31
CA ASP A 161 59.57 6.68 30.35
C ASP A 161 60.16 7.39 31.60
N GLU A 162 61.15 6.74 32.20
CA GLU A 162 62.37 7.22 32.88
C GLU A 162 62.41 8.56 33.67
N LYS A 163 62.72 8.50 34.99
CA LYS A 163 63.95 9.04 35.60
C LYS A 163 64.17 8.59 37.05
#